data_AF-A0A7G9FJI9-F1
#
_entry.id   AF-A0A7G9FJI9-F1
#
_cell.length_a   1.000
_cell.length_b   1.000
_cell.length_c   1.000
_cell.angle_alpha   90.00
_cell.angle_beta   90.00
_cell.angle_gamma   90.00
#
_symmetry.space_group_name_H-M   'P 1'
#
loop_
_entity.id
_entity.type
_entity.pdbx_description
1 polymer ?
#
loop_
_entity_poly.entity_id
_entity_poly.type
_entity_poly.pdbx_seq_one_letter_code
_entity_poly.pdbx_strand_id
1 'polypeptide(L)'
;MKLLFSVPVGAENIEKIDVKQVEILNQLYEESALTIGMEAIPDEEFFNILYNWLIGMNALPEGKLKLYYLTGKMWNQRFACKVNDDTQILCIAMGDLNINAENTEQFSYEHMVFGRYLDDIVTGG
;
A
#
# COMPACT_ATOMS: atom_id res chain seq x y z
N MET A 1 -28.81 16.38 -7.32
CA MET A 1 -27.50 15.68 -7.27
C MET A 1 -26.82 16.06 -5.98
N LYS A 2 -26.62 15.10 -5.05
CA LYS A 2 -25.65 15.30 -3.96
C LYS A 2 -24.28 15.47 -4.63
N LEU A 3 -23.59 16.56 -4.31
CA LEU A 3 -22.20 16.73 -4.71
C LEU A 3 -21.43 15.47 -4.27
N LEU A 4 -20.84 14.77 -5.24
CA LEU A 4 -19.75 13.84 -4.98
C LEU A 4 -18.72 14.66 -4.23
N PHE A 5 -18.48 14.33 -2.97
CA PHE A 5 -17.57 15.08 -2.12
C PHE A 5 -16.21 15.10 -2.82
N SER A 6 -15.78 16.28 -3.32
CA SER A 6 -14.38 16.49 -3.65
C SER A 6 -13.67 16.55 -2.31
N VAL A 7 -13.09 15.42 -1.90
CA VAL A 7 -12.33 15.33 -0.66
C VAL A 7 -10.86 15.35 -1.04
N PRO A 8 -10.18 16.52 -1.04
CA PRO A 8 -8.73 16.58 -1.11
C PRO A 8 -8.16 16.32 0.30
N VAL A 9 -8.37 15.13 0.87
CA VAL A 9 -7.92 14.81 2.25
C VAL A 9 -6.77 13.81 2.26
N GLY A 10 -6.52 13.08 1.17
CA GLY A 10 -5.41 12.11 1.12
C GLY A 10 -4.04 12.78 1.12
N ALA A 11 -3.81 13.79 0.29
CA ALA A 11 -2.45 14.28 0.00
C ALA A 11 -1.67 14.78 1.23
N GLU A 12 -2.33 15.46 2.18
CA GLU A 12 -1.67 15.97 3.40
C GLU A 12 -1.49 14.89 4.49
N ASN A 13 -2.30 13.83 4.44
CA ASN A 13 -2.31 12.76 5.45
C ASN A 13 -1.59 11.48 4.99
N ILE A 14 -1.05 11.48 3.76
CA ILE A 14 -0.23 10.40 3.23
C ILE A 14 1.24 10.80 3.31
N GLU A 15 1.97 10.13 4.20
CA GLU A 15 3.43 10.20 4.24
C GLU A 15 4.02 9.26 3.18
N LYS A 16 4.70 9.84 2.19
CA LYS A 16 5.34 9.08 1.11
C LYS A 16 6.81 8.84 1.43
N ILE A 17 7.19 7.57 1.56
CA ILE A 17 8.54 7.16 1.96
C ILE A 17 9.23 6.49 0.78
N ASP A 18 10.27 7.12 0.23
CA ASP A 18 11.07 6.57 -0.87
C ASP A 18 12.08 5.54 -0.33
N VAL A 19 11.88 4.27 -0.66
CA VAL A 19 12.68 3.14 -0.17
C VAL A 19 13.92 2.95 -1.03
N LYS A 20 15.05 3.40 -0.50
CA LYS A 20 16.38 3.29 -1.13
C LYS A 20 17.28 2.24 -0.50
N GLN A 21 16.88 1.69 0.64
CA GLN A 21 17.65 0.78 1.48
C GLN A 21 16.97 -0.59 1.52
N VAL A 22 17.74 -1.65 1.32
CA VAL A 22 17.21 -3.03 1.24
C VAL A 22 16.68 -3.48 2.61
N GLU A 23 17.19 -2.88 3.68
CA GLU A 23 16.77 -3.10 5.06
C GLU A 23 15.29 -2.76 5.27
N ILE A 24 14.81 -1.66 4.70
CA ILE A 24 13.39 -1.27 4.77
C ILE A 24 12.55 -2.27 3.96
N LEU A 25 13.04 -2.71 2.80
CA LEU A 25 12.36 -3.74 2.01
C LEU A 25 12.26 -5.08 2.74
N ASN A 26 13.28 -5.44 3.54
CA ASN A 26 13.24 -6.62 4.40
C ASN A 26 12.20 -6.48 5.50
N GLN A 27 12.14 -5.33 6.16
CA GLN A 27 11.11 -5.05 7.16
C GLN A 27 9.70 -5.19 6.57
N LEU A 28 9.45 -4.59 5.40
CA LEU A 28 8.16 -4.69 4.73
C LEU A 28 7.79 -6.14 4.39
N TYR A 29 8.77 -6.97 4.03
CA TYR A 29 8.57 -8.40 3.79
C TYR A 29 8.23 -9.16 5.07
N GLU A 30 8.93 -8.90 6.18
CA GLU A 30 8.67 -9.54 7.47
C GLU A 30 7.31 -9.15 8.06
N GLU A 31 6.83 -7.94 7.75
CA GLU A 31 5.51 -7.44 8.15
C GLU A 31 4.39 -7.83 7.17
N SER A 32 4.67 -8.66 6.16
CA SER A 32 3.74 -9.05 5.09
C SER A 32 2.97 -7.84 4.53
N ALA A 33 3.70 -6.78 4.16
CA ALA A 33 3.10 -5.53 3.71
C ALA A 33 2.11 -5.73 2.55
N LEU A 34 0.98 -5.00 2.59
CA LEU A 34 0.07 -4.95 1.46
C LEU A 34 0.76 -4.23 0.30
N THR A 35 0.93 -4.92 -0.82
CA THR A 35 1.75 -4.50 -1.95
C THR A 35 0.91 -4.30 -3.20
N ILE A 36 1.12 -3.18 -3.87
CA ILE A 36 0.41 -2.76 -5.09
C ILE A 36 1.45 -2.47 -6.17
N GLY A 37 1.43 -3.24 -7.26
CA GLY A 37 2.27 -2.99 -8.42
C GLY A 37 1.53 -2.16 -9.46
N MET A 38 2.16 -1.10 -9.95
CA MET A 38 1.59 -0.20 -10.96
C MET A 38 2.61 0.07 -12.07
N GLU A 39 2.20 -0.11 -13.32
CA GLU A 39 3.03 0.23 -14.48
C GLU A 39 3.09 1.74 -14.73
N ALA A 40 2.01 2.46 -14.39
CA ALA A 40 1.93 3.91 -14.47
C ALA A 40 2.22 4.56 -13.11
N ILE A 41 2.72 5.80 -13.14
CA ILE A 41 2.83 6.62 -11.94
C ILE A 41 1.41 6.86 -11.40
N PRO A 42 1.11 6.51 -10.15
CA PRO A 42 -0.22 6.71 -9.58
C PRO A 42 -0.54 8.21 -9.48
N ASP A 43 -1.76 8.59 -9.82
CA ASP A 43 -2.24 9.96 -9.74
C ASP A 43 -2.92 10.26 -8.38
N GLU A 44 -3.36 11.50 -8.20
CA GLU A 44 -4.02 11.94 -6.96
C GLU A 44 -5.35 11.21 -6.72
N GLU A 45 -6.07 10.82 -7.77
CA GLU A 45 -7.34 10.11 -7.65
C GLU A 45 -7.10 8.73 -7.02
N PHE A 46 -6.10 8.00 -7.51
CA PHE A 46 -5.71 6.73 -6.92
C PHE A 46 -5.38 6.85 -5.43
N PHE A 47 -4.54 7.83 -5.05
CA PHE A 47 -4.17 8.03 -3.64
C PHE A 47 -5.37 8.41 -2.77
N ASN A 48 -6.30 9.22 -3.29
CA ASN A 48 -7.51 9.57 -2.58
C ASN A 48 -8.42 8.36 -2.38
N ILE A 49 -8.57 7.48 -3.39
CA ILE A 49 -9.35 6.24 -3.26
C ILE A 49 -8.73 5.33 -2.19
N LEU A 50 -7.41 5.11 -2.25
CA LEU A 50 -6.69 4.26 -1.31
C LEU A 50 -6.81 4.77 0.13
N TYR A 51 -6.62 6.07 0.33
CA TYR A 51 -6.78 6.70 1.65
C TYR A 51 -8.22 6.63 2.16
N ASN A 52 -9.20 6.96 1.30
CA ASN A 52 -10.61 6.96 1.67
C ASN A 52 -11.13 5.55 2.01
N TRP A 53 -10.58 4.53 1.37
CA TRP A 53 -10.84 3.13 1.74
C TRP A 53 -10.35 2.82 3.15
N LEU A 54 -9.08 3.09 3.46
CA LEU A 54 -8.50 2.79 4.77
C LEU A 54 -9.11 3.63 5.90
N ILE A 55 -9.39 4.92 5.66
CA ILE A 55 -10.04 5.79 6.64
C ILE A 55 -11.49 5.36 6.89
N GLY A 56 -12.21 4.91 5.84
CA GLY A 56 -13.58 4.42 5.95
C GLY A 56 -13.71 3.18 6.82
N MET A 57 -12.65 2.37 6.90
CA MET A 57 -12.55 1.20 7.79
C MET A 57 -11.95 1.52 9.17
N ASN A 58 -11.64 2.79 9.47
CA ASN A 58 -10.90 3.18 10.68
C ASN A 58 -9.55 2.47 10.84
N ALA A 59 -8.90 2.15 9.71
CA ALA A 59 -7.64 1.41 9.66
C ALA A 59 -6.40 2.31 9.84
N LEU A 60 -6.56 3.64 9.82
CA LEU A 60 -5.44 4.59 9.89
C LEU A 60 -5.31 5.19 11.29
N PRO A 61 -4.24 4.86 12.06
CA PRO A 61 -3.94 5.53 13.31
C PRO A 61 -3.75 7.03 13.08
N GLU A 62 -4.42 7.86 13.89
CA GLU A 62 -4.43 9.33 13.76
C GLU A 62 -4.90 9.85 12.39
N GLY A 63 -5.51 9.00 11.55
CA GLY A 63 -5.85 9.34 10.17
C GLY A 63 -4.64 9.51 9.25
N LYS A 64 -3.46 8.98 9.60
CA LYS A 64 -2.25 9.07 8.75
C LYS A 64 -1.96 7.74 8.05
N LEU A 65 -1.63 7.81 6.77
CA LEU A 65 -1.18 6.68 5.97
C LEU A 65 0.30 6.82 5.66
N LYS A 66 1.11 5.82 6.03
CA LYS A 66 2.48 5.68 5.50
C LYS A 66 2.44 4.81 4.26
N LEU A 67 3.01 5.32 3.18
CA LEU A 67 3.08 4.62 1.90
C LEU A 67 4.53 4.55 1.46
N TYR A 68 5.05 3.32 1.38
CA TYR A 68 6.43 3.04 1.02
C TYR A 68 6.51 2.84 -0.50
N TYR A 69 7.36 3.60 -1.16
CA TYR A 69 7.55 3.58 -2.61
C TYR A 69 8.87 2.91 -2.93
N LEU A 70 8.84 1.95 -3.83
CA LEU A 70 10.05 1.41 -4.44
C LEU A 70 9.84 1.14 -5.93
N THR A 71 10.95 1.02 -6.64
CA THR A 71 10.95 0.60 -8.04
C THR A 71 11.08 -0.91 -8.15
N GLY A 72 10.65 -1.47 -9.28
CA GLY A 72 10.92 -2.85 -9.64
C GLY A 72 12.41 -3.17 -9.60
N LYS A 73 13.29 -2.22 -9.94
CA LYS A 73 14.73 -2.39 -9.81
C LYS A 73 15.18 -2.63 -8.37
N MET A 74 14.59 -1.93 -7.40
CA MET A 74 14.87 -2.14 -5.97
C MET A 74 14.32 -3.49 -5.50
N TRP A 75 13.10 -3.82 -5.91
CA TRP A 75 12.48 -5.12 -5.65
C TRP A 75 13.33 -6.29 -6.15
N ASN A 76 13.77 -6.19 -7.41
CA ASN A 76 14.53 -7.21 -8.10
C ASN A 76 15.92 -7.44 -7.50
N GLN A 77 16.46 -6.51 -6.70
CA GLN A 77 17.70 -6.74 -5.95
C GLN A 77 17.51 -7.74 -4.81
N ARG A 78 16.32 -7.79 -4.21
CA ARG A 78 16.05 -8.58 -3.01
C ARG A 78 15.26 -9.86 -3.28
N PHE A 79 14.30 -9.81 -4.18
CA PHE A 79 13.39 -10.93 -4.41
C PHE A 79 13.67 -11.69 -5.71
N ALA A 80 13.33 -12.98 -5.69
CA ALA A 80 13.50 -13.86 -6.85
C ALA A 80 12.41 -13.64 -7.90
N CYS A 81 11.19 -13.27 -7.49
CA CYS A 81 10.11 -12.91 -8.42
C CYS A 81 10.46 -11.60 -9.12
N LYS A 82 10.69 -11.67 -10.44
CA LYS A 82 11.11 -10.51 -11.24
C LYS A 82 9.91 -9.76 -11.78
N VAL A 83 9.94 -8.45 -11.59
CA VAL A 83 9.01 -7.49 -12.22
C VAL A 83 9.80 -6.57 -13.16
N ASN A 84 9.12 -5.74 -13.95
CA ASN A 84 9.82 -4.74 -14.76
C ASN A 84 10.52 -3.73 -13.83
N ASP A 85 11.77 -3.36 -14.11
CA ASP A 85 12.56 -2.45 -13.29
C ASP A 85 11.89 -1.09 -13.07
N ASP A 86 11.09 -0.64 -14.05
CA ASP A 86 10.38 0.64 -14.02
C ASP A 86 9.01 0.58 -13.32
N THR A 87 8.52 -0.62 -12.97
CA THR A 87 7.28 -0.79 -12.22
C THR A 87 7.35 -0.01 -10.91
N GLN A 88 6.33 0.80 -10.64
CA GLN A 88 6.15 1.45 -9.35
C GLN A 88 5.50 0.46 -8.40
N ILE A 89 6.08 0.29 -7.23
CA ILE A 89 5.56 -0.61 -6.21
C ILE A 89 5.29 0.20 -4.96
N LEU A 90 4.06 0.11 -4.50
CA LEU A 90 3.58 0.75 -3.29
C LEU A 90 3.39 -0.33 -2.23
N CYS A 91 3.94 -0.12 -1.05
CA CYS A 91 3.73 -1.01 0.08
C CYS A 91 3.11 -0.24 1.24
N ILE A 92 2.13 -0.87 1.90
CA ILE A 92 1.58 -0.44 3.19
C ILE A 92 1.97 -1.50 4.20
N ALA A 93 2.77 -1.11 5.19
CA ALA A 93 3.14 -2.02 6.27
C ALA A 93 1.90 -2.37 7.09
N MET A 94 1.65 -3.67 7.31
CA MET A 94 0.46 -4.09 8.07
C MET A 94 0.54 -3.63 9.53
N GLY A 95 1.74 -3.48 10.10
CA GLY A 95 1.95 -2.93 11.44
C GLY A 95 1.61 -1.45 11.57
N ASP A 96 1.54 -0.69 10.46
CA ASP A 96 1.11 0.70 10.45
C ASP A 96 -0.43 0.84 10.43
N LEU A 97 -1.18 -0.27 10.24
CA LEU A 97 -2.64 -0.28 10.18
C LEU A 97 -3.30 -0.77 11.48
N ASN A 98 -4.45 -0.19 11.80
CA ASN A 98 -5.33 -0.63 12.88
C ASN A 98 -6.42 -1.58 12.36
N ILE A 99 -6.02 -2.78 11.92
CA ILE A 99 -6.96 -3.84 11.54
C ILE A 99 -7.38 -4.60 12.81
N ASN A 100 -8.62 -4.40 13.24
CA ASN A 100 -9.18 -4.97 14.45
C ASN A 100 -10.29 -5.98 14.11
N ALA A 101 -10.84 -6.67 15.12
CA ALA A 101 -11.87 -7.67 14.92
C ALA A 101 -13.13 -7.13 14.22
N GLU A 102 -13.40 -5.82 14.29
CA GLU A 102 -14.59 -5.18 13.72
C GLU A 102 -14.45 -4.93 12.21
N ASN A 103 -13.23 -4.70 11.71
CA ASN A 103 -12.96 -4.43 10.29
C ASN A 103 -12.21 -5.55 9.55
N THR A 104 -11.78 -6.61 10.25
CA THR A 104 -11.00 -7.72 9.66
C THR A 104 -11.68 -8.36 8.47
N GLU A 105 -12.99 -8.60 8.53
CA GLU A 105 -13.73 -9.25 7.44
C GLU A 105 -13.81 -8.35 6.20
N GLN A 106 -14.14 -7.07 6.39
CA GLN A 106 -14.17 -6.09 5.30
C GLN A 106 -12.79 -5.92 4.67
N PHE A 107 -11.75 -5.77 5.49
CA PHE A 107 -10.37 -5.67 5.00
C PHE A 107 -9.96 -6.92 4.20
N SER A 108 -10.30 -8.12 4.70
CA SER A 108 -10.02 -9.38 4.00
C SER A 108 -10.72 -9.49 2.65
N TYR A 109 -11.90 -8.89 2.48
CA TYR A 109 -12.61 -8.86 1.21
C TYR A 109 -12.04 -7.81 0.25
N GLU A 110 -11.73 -6.63 0.75
CA GLU A 110 -11.41 -5.46 -0.08
C GLU A 110 -9.93 -5.32 -0.41
N HIS A 111 -8.99 -5.86 0.40
CA HIS A 111 -7.56 -5.68 0.15
C HIS A 111 -7.13 -6.26 -1.21
N MET A 112 -7.74 -7.37 -1.65
CA MET A 112 -7.46 -7.99 -2.95
C MET A 112 -7.85 -7.11 -4.14
N VAL A 113 -8.70 -6.10 -3.93
CA VAL A 113 -9.04 -5.10 -4.96
C VAL A 113 -7.86 -4.15 -5.20
N PHE A 114 -7.09 -3.86 -4.16
CA PHE A 114 -6.00 -2.90 -4.21
C PHE A 114 -4.64 -3.56 -4.40
N GLY A 115 -4.38 -4.69 -3.74
CA GLY A 115 -3.06 -5.31 -3.73
C GLY A 115 -3.08 -6.73 -3.19
N ARG A 116 -1.88 -7.26 -2.94
CA ARG A 116 -1.66 -8.58 -2.33
C ARG A 116 -0.59 -8.48 -1.26
N TYR A 117 -0.58 -9.41 -0.31
CA TYR A 117 0.48 -9.46 0.69
C TYR A 117 1.83 -9.76 0.04
N LEU A 118 2.87 -9.11 0.55
CA LEU A 118 4.21 -9.16 -0.01
C LEU A 118 4.81 -10.57 0.02
N ASP A 119 4.64 -11.27 1.14
CA ASP A 119 5.06 -12.65 1.31
C ASP A 119 4.38 -13.59 0.29
N ASP A 120 3.07 -13.49 0.11
CA ASP A 120 2.32 -14.27 -0.88
C ASP A 120 2.87 -14.08 -2.30
N ILE A 121 3.17 -12.83 -2.70
CA ILE A 121 3.75 -12.51 -4.01
C ILE A 121 5.12 -13.15 -4.18
N VAL A 122 5.95 -13.12 -3.14
CA VAL A 122 7.33 -13.62 -3.19
C VAL A 122 7.39 -15.14 -3.14
N THR A 123 6.51 -15.79 -2.37
CA THR A 123 6.47 -17.26 -2.25
C THR A 123 5.65 -17.94 -3.34
N GLY A 124 4.87 -17.18 -4.12
CA GLY A 124 4.09 -17.69 -5.25
C GLY A 124 2.78 -18.36 -4.83
N GLY A 125 2.07 -17.75 -3.87
CA GLY A 125 0.76 -18.20 -3.41
C GLY A 125 -0.30 -18.35 -4.49
#